data_AF-A0A7S0LBN5-F1
#
_entry.id   AF-A0A7S0LBN5-F1
#
_cell.length_a   1.000
_cell.length_b   1.000
_cell.length_c   1.000
_cell.angle_alpha   90.00
_cell.angle_beta   90.00
_cell.angle_gamma   90.00
#
_symmetry.space_group_name_H-M   'P 1'
#
loop_
_entity.id
_entity.type
_entity.pdbx_description
1 polymer ?
#
loop_
_entity_poly.entity_id
_entity_poly.type
_entity_poly.pdbx_seq_one_letter_code
_entity_poly.pdbx_strand_id
1 'polypeptide(L)'
;GTAWPPVSSTFTFVFSATEKVNKGVQLQEVALFDAAGSFLEIASAANPGGRSNSGEGPDNLVDTGTNISGSKWLDLSMREKGFSILELTLTQPAAVSVYALWSAGHARGRNPRGWDLLAGDNSTGVWL
;
A
#
# COMPACT_ATOMS: atom_id res chain seq x y z
N GLY A 1 14.68 11.66 -22.54
CA GLY A 1 13.41 11.74 -21.80
C GLY A 1 13.09 10.36 -21.31
N THR A 2 12.96 10.16 -20.00
CA THR A 2 12.56 8.88 -19.43
C THR A 2 11.05 8.69 -19.66
N ALA A 3 10.66 7.53 -20.17
CA ALA A 3 9.26 7.19 -20.40
C ALA A 3 8.57 7.02 -19.04
N TRP A 4 7.51 7.80 -18.83
CA TRP A 4 6.59 7.65 -17.70
C TRP A 4 5.36 6.86 -18.18
N PRO A 5 4.81 5.94 -17.36
CA PRO A 5 5.24 5.59 -16.01
C PRO A 5 6.47 4.67 -15.96
N PRO A 6 7.28 4.72 -14.89
CA PRO A 6 8.44 3.84 -14.72
C PRO A 6 8.03 2.37 -14.61
N VAL A 7 8.82 1.48 -15.21
CA VAL A 7 8.69 0.02 -15.04
C VAL A 7 9.49 -0.39 -13.81
N SER A 8 8.85 -1.06 -12.85
CA SER A 8 9.47 -1.54 -11.63
C SER A 8 8.81 -2.84 -11.16
N SER A 9 9.53 -3.66 -10.38
CA SER A 9 8.93 -4.73 -9.58
C SER A 9 8.44 -4.23 -8.23
N THR A 10 8.90 -3.07 -7.76
CA THR A 10 8.61 -2.57 -6.42
C THR A 10 7.91 -1.22 -6.50
N PHE A 11 6.84 -1.07 -5.71
CA PHE A 11 6.10 0.16 -5.55
C PHE A 11 5.85 0.46 -4.08
N THR A 12 5.99 1.73 -3.69
CA THR A 12 5.86 2.15 -2.30
C THR A 12 4.77 3.21 -2.17
N PHE A 13 3.78 2.93 -1.33
CA PHE A 13 2.88 3.95 -0.80
C PHE A 13 3.49 4.56 0.46
N VAL A 14 3.59 5.89 0.47
CA VAL A 14 3.95 6.67 1.67
C VAL A 14 2.70 7.39 2.14
N PHE A 15 1.96 6.79 3.07
CA PHE A 15 0.77 7.39 3.65
C PHE A 15 1.15 8.50 4.61
N SER A 16 0.60 9.70 4.39
CA SER A 16 0.92 10.92 5.13
C SER A 16 -0.28 11.52 5.86
N ALA A 17 -1.51 11.07 5.57
CA ALA A 17 -2.70 11.49 6.29
C ALA A 17 -3.79 10.41 6.29
N THR A 18 -4.62 10.44 7.33
CA THR A 18 -5.86 9.66 7.46
C THR A 18 -7.04 10.57 7.74
N GLU A 19 -8.26 10.04 7.69
CA GLU A 19 -9.50 10.75 8.01
C GLU A 19 -9.50 11.45 9.38
N LYS A 20 -8.76 10.91 10.35
CA LYS A 20 -8.58 11.52 11.67
C LYS A 20 -7.13 11.42 12.09
N VAL A 21 -6.57 12.56 12.54
CA VAL A 21 -5.24 12.62 13.16
C VAL A 21 -5.14 11.68 14.38
N ASN A 22 -3.91 11.28 14.72
CA ASN A 22 -3.60 10.41 15.86
C ASN A 22 -4.31 9.04 15.81
N LYS A 23 -4.57 8.53 14.61
CA LYS A 23 -5.07 7.17 14.35
C LYS A 23 -4.05 6.39 13.52
N GLY A 24 -4.20 5.06 13.54
CA GLY A 24 -3.50 4.20 12.58
C GLY A 24 -4.02 4.42 11.15
N VAL A 25 -3.30 3.89 10.16
CA VAL A 25 -3.82 3.73 8.80
C VAL A 25 -4.29 2.28 8.62
N GLN A 26 -5.36 2.08 7.86
CA GLN A 26 -5.85 0.73 7.55
C GLN A 26 -6.35 0.66 6.11
N LEU A 27 -6.23 -0.52 5.53
CA LEU A 27 -6.80 -0.86 4.23
C LEU A 27 -7.27 -2.31 4.24
N GLN A 28 -8.33 -2.56 3.49
CA GLN A 28 -8.86 -3.89 3.22
C GLN A 28 -8.02 -4.59 2.15
N GLU A 29 -7.73 -3.90 1.05
CA GLU A 29 -7.06 -4.45 -0.13
C GLU A 29 -6.32 -3.33 -0.87
N VAL A 30 -5.29 -3.71 -1.64
CA VAL A 30 -4.68 -2.84 -2.67
C VAL A 30 -4.61 -3.60 -4.00
N ALA A 31 -4.98 -2.92 -5.08
CA ALA A 31 -4.78 -3.43 -6.44
C ALA A 31 -4.05 -2.41 -7.31
N LEU A 32 -3.19 -2.93 -8.18
CA LEU A 32 -2.43 -2.15 -9.16
C LEU A 32 -2.83 -2.61 -10.57
N PHE A 33 -2.85 -1.67 -11.51
CA PHE A 33 -3.29 -1.91 -12.88
C PHE A 33 -2.36 -1.27 -13.91
N ASP A 34 -2.22 -1.92 -15.05
CA ASP A 34 -1.54 -1.37 -16.22
C ASP A 34 -2.41 -0.33 -16.97
N ALA A 35 -1.88 0.24 -18.05
CA ALA A 35 -2.59 1.24 -18.86
C ALA A 35 -3.81 0.69 -19.61
N ALA A 36 -3.90 -0.63 -19.78
CA ALA A 36 -5.05 -1.31 -20.37
C ALA A 36 -6.14 -1.64 -19.32
N GLY A 37 -5.86 -1.40 -18.04
CA GLY A 37 -6.75 -1.73 -16.93
C GLY A 37 -6.65 -3.19 -16.47
N SER A 38 -5.61 -3.92 -16.89
CA SER A 38 -5.35 -5.29 -16.43
C SER A 38 -4.73 -5.26 -15.03
N PHE A 39 -5.12 -6.22 -14.18
CA PHE A 39 -4.49 -6.41 -12.87
C PHE A 39 -3.01 -6.74 -13.01
N LEU A 40 -2.19 -6.09 -12.18
CA LEU A 40 -0.80 -6.44 -11.96
C LEU A 40 -0.72 -7.32 -10.71
N GLU A 41 -0.24 -8.54 -10.87
CA GLU A 41 -0.15 -9.51 -9.79
C GLU A 41 0.91 -9.09 -8.76
N ILE A 42 0.50 -8.95 -7.50
CA ILE A 42 1.36 -8.58 -6.38
C ILE A 42 1.80 -9.86 -5.67
N ALA A 43 3.10 -10.10 -5.62
CA ALA A 43 3.72 -11.26 -4.97
C ALA A 43 3.71 -11.14 -3.44
N SER A 44 3.95 -9.92 -2.92
CA SER A 44 4.04 -9.68 -1.48
C SER A 44 3.81 -8.22 -1.11
N ALA A 45 3.49 -8.01 0.16
CA ALA A 45 3.36 -6.70 0.78
C ALA A 45 4.19 -6.63 2.06
N ALA A 46 4.84 -5.49 2.31
CA ALA A 46 5.63 -5.24 3.50
C ALA A 46 5.30 -3.86 4.10
N ASN A 47 5.46 -3.73 5.42
CA ASN A 47 5.23 -2.47 6.13
C ASN A 47 6.50 -2.11 6.95
N PRO A 48 7.56 -1.63 6.27
CA PRO A 48 8.85 -1.40 6.91
C PRO A 48 8.75 -0.34 8.01
N GLY A 49 9.23 -0.70 9.21
CA GLY A 49 9.12 0.14 10.39
C GLY A 49 7.69 0.34 10.91
N GLY A 50 6.69 -0.33 10.34
CA GLY A 50 5.32 -0.29 10.81
C GLY A 50 5.05 -1.22 11.99
N ARG A 51 3.84 -1.12 12.55
CA ARG A 51 3.39 -1.96 13.66
C ARG A 51 1.92 -2.32 13.51
N SER A 52 1.66 -3.59 13.25
CA SER A 52 0.32 -4.16 13.20
C SER A 52 -0.03 -4.95 14.47
N ASN A 53 -1.32 -5.16 14.71
CA ASN A 53 -1.74 -6.20 15.66
C ASN A 53 -1.53 -7.59 15.03
N SER A 54 -1.60 -8.63 15.86
CA SER A 54 -1.58 -10.02 15.39
C SER A 54 -2.70 -10.25 14.38
N GLY A 55 -2.36 -10.78 13.21
CA GLY A 55 -3.31 -11.07 12.13
C GLY A 55 -3.79 -9.85 11.33
N GLU A 56 -3.25 -8.65 11.56
CA GLU A 56 -3.59 -7.43 10.80
C GLU A 56 -2.39 -6.89 10.00
N GLY A 57 -1.50 -7.79 9.57
CA GLY A 57 -0.27 -7.48 8.85
C GLY A 57 -0.49 -7.13 7.37
N PRO A 58 0.57 -6.66 6.67
CA PRO A 58 0.48 -6.22 5.28
C PRO A 58 0.09 -7.33 4.29
N ASP A 59 0.38 -8.59 4.59
CA ASP A 59 0.01 -9.74 3.75
C ASP A 59 -1.51 -9.84 3.50
N ASN A 60 -2.33 -9.30 4.41
CA ASN A 60 -3.78 -9.24 4.26
C ASN A 60 -4.25 -8.33 3.10
N LEU A 61 -3.37 -7.52 2.50
CA LEU A 61 -3.72 -6.64 1.38
C LEU A 61 -3.65 -7.30 0.02
N VAL A 62 -3.08 -8.51 -0.04
CA VAL A 62 -2.74 -9.23 -1.27
C VAL A 62 -3.11 -10.72 -1.16
N ASP A 63 -3.94 -11.09 -0.19
CA ASP A 63 -4.24 -12.49 0.17
C ASP A 63 -5.15 -13.22 -0.86
N THR A 64 -5.32 -12.64 -2.05
CA THR A 64 -6.12 -13.14 -3.19
C THR A 64 -7.62 -13.30 -2.91
N GLY A 65 -8.10 -12.84 -1.74
CA GLY A 65 -9.48 -12.97 -1.30
C GLY A 65 -10.15 -11.62 -1.08
N THR A 66 -10.66 -11.00 -2.16
CA THR A 66 -11.42 -9.71 -2.14
C THR A 66 -12.70 -9.70 -1.26
N ASN A 67 -12.94 -10.73 -0.44
CA ASN A 67 -14.12 -10.88 0.41
C ASN A 67 -13.87 -11.69 1.70
N ILE A 68 -12.64 -11.77 2.23
CA ILE A 68 -12.46 -12.33 3.58
C ILE A 68 -12.74 -11.23 4.62
N SER A 69 -13.98 -11.19 5.12
CA SER A 69 -14.35 -10.35 6.26
C SER A 69 -13.38 -10.60 7.42
N GLY A 70 -12.51 -9.62 7.71
CA GLY A 70 -11.56 -9.68 8.82
C GLY A 70 -10.09 -9.76 8.41
N SER A 71 -9.74 -9.98 7.14
CA SER A 71 -8.38 -9.69 6.67
C SER A 71 -8.29 -8.18 6.44
N LYS A 72 -7.43 -7.48 7.15
CA LYS A 72 -7.12 -6.08 6.85
C LYS A 72 -5.70 -5.83 7.27
N TRP A 73 -5.04 -4.91 6.61
CA TRP A 73 -3.83 -4.34 7.15
C TRP A 73 -4.19 -3.16 8.07
N LEU A 74 -3.52 -3.10 9.21
CA LEU A 74 -3.53 -1.97 10.13
C LEU A 74 -2.08 -1.62 10.47
N ASP A 75 -1.69 -0.36 10.29
CA ASP A 75 -0.45 0.16 10.85
C ASP A 75 -0.74 1.22 11.93
N LEU A 76 -0.40 0.87 13.16
CA LEU A 76 -0.51 1.74 14.33
C LEU A 76 0.66 2.70 14.46
N SER A 77 1.74 2.55 13.69
CA SER A 77 2.88 3.47 13.72
C SER A 77 2.51 4.86 13.19
N MET A 78 1.54 4.95 12.27
CA MET A 78 0.98 6.19 11.73
C MET A 78 0.57 7.19 12.84
N ARG A 79 0.03 6.69 13.96
CA ARG A 79 -0.43 7.53 15.08
C ARG A 79 0.72 8.24 15.81
N GLU A 80 1.92 7.66 15.77
CA GLU A 80 3.11 8.10 16.50
C GLU A 80 4.08 8.84 15.57
N LYS A 81 4.23 8.34 14.34
CA LYS A 81 5.18 8.87 13.35
C LYS A 81 4.59 9.93 12.44
N GLY A 82 3.26 9.97 12.29
CA GLY A 82 2.57 10.79 11.30
C GLY A 82 2.63 10.26 9.87
N PHE A 83 3.32 9.13 9.64
CA PHE A 83 3.38 8.47 8.35
C PHE A 83 3.41 6.94 8.50
N SER A 84 3.11 6.23 7.40
CA SER A 84 3.21 4.78 7.27
C SER A 84 3.69 4.42 5.87
N ILE A 85 4.53 3.39 5.76
CA ILE A 85 5.09 2.92 4.50
C ILE A 85 4.51 1.56 4.18
N LEU A 86 3.92 1.41 3.01
CA LEU A 86 3.51 0.11 2.44
C LEU A 86 4.32 -0.13 1.17
N GLU A 87 5.07 -1.22 1.14
CA GLU A 87 5.84 -1.65 -0.01
C GLU A 87 5.17 -2.87 -0.64
N LEU A 88 4.98 -2.83 -1.95
CA LEU A 88 4.39 -3.89 -2.76
C LEU A 88 5.42 -4.39 -3.76
N THR A 89 5.55 -5.71 -3.88
CA THR A 89 6.41 -6.35 -4.89
C THR A 89 5.54 -7.09 -5.90
N LEU A 90 5.63 -6.74 -7.17
CA LEU A 90 4.97 -7.43 -8.28
C LEU A 90 5.67 -8.75 -8.63
N THR A 91 4.92 -9.74 -9.14
CA THR A 91 5.50 -10.99 -9.64
C THR A 91 6.36 -10.78 -10.88
N GLN A 92 6.06 -9.74 -11.68
CA GLN A 92 6.84 -9.31 -12.84
C GLN A 92 6.94 -7.77 -12.89
N PRO A 93 8.10 -7.21 -13.30
CA PRO A 93 8.23 -5.76 -13.47
C PRO A 93 7.19 -5.20 -14.46
N ALA A 94 6.49 -4.14 -14.06
CA ALA A 94 5.49 -3.49 -14.89
C ALA A 94 5.42 -1.98 -14.59
N ALA A 95 4.77 -1.23 -15.49
CA ALA A 95 4.41 0.17 -15.25
C ALA A 95 3.00 0.23 -14.63
N VAL A 96 2.90 0.78 -13.42
CA VAL A 96 1.60 1.03 -12.77
C VAL A 96 0.99 2.30 -13.36
N SER A 97 -0.22 2.19 -13.89
CA SER A 97 -0.97 3.32 -14.45
C SER A 97 -2.17 3.72 -13.58
N VAL A 98 -2.80 2.75 -12.91
CA VAL A 98 -3.94 2.98 -12.02
C VAL A 98 -3.76 2.12 -10.77
N TYR A 99 -4.28 2.58 -9.63
CA TYR A 99 -4.37 1.80 -8.41
C TYR A 99 -5.75 1.97 -7.76
N ALA A 100 -6.12 1.02 -6.91
CA ALA A 100 -7.30 1.08 -6.08
C ALA A 100 -6.94 0.72 -4.63
N LEU A 101 -7.48 1.49 -3.69
CA LEU A 101 -7.34 1.29 -2.25
C LEU A 101 -8.73 1.05 -1.65
N TRP A 102 -8.96 -0.10 -1.03
CA TRP A 102 -10.24 -0.40 -0.38
C TRP A 102 -10.19 -0.09 1.11
N SER A 103 -11.17 0.67 1.61
CA SER A 103 -11.28 0.98 3.03
C SER A 103 -11.71 -0.25 3.85
N ALA A 104 -11.09 -0.48 5.01
CA ALA A 104 -11.57 -1.49 5.95
C ALA A 104 -12.76 -0.97 6.79
N GLY A 105 -13.75 -1.83 7.05
CA GLY A 105 -15.02 -1.44 7.71
C GLY A 105 -14.97 -1.32 9.24
N HIS A 106 -13.93 -1.81 9.91
CA HIS A 106 -13.99 -2.10 11.36
C HIS A 106 -13.68 -0.90 12.28
N ALA A 107 -12.97 0.13 11.83
CA ALA A 107 -12.61 1.26 12.67
C ALA A 107 -12.63 2.59 11.90
N ARG A 108 -13.50 3.51 12.33
CA ARG A 108 -13.66 4.83 11.70
C ARG A 108 -12.41 5.70 11.86
N GLY A 109 -12.11 6.53 10.87
CA GLY A 109 -11.06 7.55 10.94
C GLY A 109 -9.67 7.08 10.53
N ARG A 110 -9.52 5.82 10.10
CA ARG A 110 -8.22 5.22 9.73
C ARG A 110 -8.00 5.11 8.22
N ASN A 111 -9.00 5.46 7.40
CA ASN A 111 -8.83 5.43 5.95
C ASN A 111 -7.82 6.51 5.55
N PRO A 112 -6.88 6.21 4.63
CA PRO A 112 -5.92 7.19 4.16
C PRO A 112 -6.61 8.33 3.40
N ARG A 113 -6.02 9.53 3.50
CA ARG A 113 -6.48 10.77 2.84
C ARG A 113 -5.36 11.54 2.13
N GLY A 114 -4.11 11.13 2.34
CA GLY A 114 -2.95 11.66 1.63
C GLY A 114 -1.87 10.58 1.54
N TRP A 115 -1.28 10.43 0.36
CA TRP A 115 -0.19 9.49 0.10
C TRP A 115 0.53 9.85 -1.20
N ASP A 116 1.78 9.42 -1.29
CA ASP A 116 2.54 9.35 -2.53
C ASP A 116 2.68 7.88 -2.96
N LEU A 117 2.75 7.65 -4.27
CA LEU A 117 3.09 6.36 -4.86
C LEU A 117 4.39 6.49 -5.64
N LEU A 118 5.37 5.67 -5.28
CA LEU A 118 6.74 5.75 -5.74
C LEU A 118 7.12 4.42 -6.40
N ALA A 119 7.91 4.45 -7.47
CA ALA A 119 8.40 3.26 -8.15
C ALA A 119 9.88 3.03 -7.84
N GLY A 120 10.24 1.78 -7.56
CA GLY A 120 11.59 1.36 -7.18
C GLY A 120 11.67 0.97 -5.71
N ASP A 121 12.77 0.32 -5.32
CA ASP A 121 13.03 0.01 -3.92
C ASP A 121 13.77 1.17 -3.23
N ASN A 122 13.65 1.27 -1.90
CA ASN A 122 14.36 2.27 -1.11
C ASN A 122 15.86 1.93 -0.92
N SER A 123 16.42 1.01 -1.73
CA SER A 123 17.82 0.54 -1.56
C SER A 123 18.86 1.58 -1.99
N THR A 124 18.44 2.60 -2.75
CA THR A 124 19.33 3.66 -3.28
C THR A 124 19.14 5.03 -2.64
N GLY A 125 18.11 5.22 -1.79
CA GLY A 125 17.82 6.52 -1.18
C GLY A 125 17.43 7.63 -2.17
N VAL A 126 17.12 7.28 -3.42
CA VAL A 126 16.69 8.22 -4.47
C VAL A 126 15.30 7.80 -4.94
N TRP A 127 14.33 8.67 -4.72
CA TRP A 127 13.01 8.57 -5.34
C TRP A 127 13.11 8.98 -6.81
N LEU A 128 12.60 8.16 -7.73
CA LEU A 128 12.46 8.50 -9.16
C LEU A 128 11.18 9.31 -9.42
#